data_AF-A0A819RTU8-F1
#
_entry.id   AF-A0A819RTU8-F1
#
_cell.length_a   1.000
_cell.length_b   1.000
_cell.length_c   1.000
_cell.angle_alpha   90.00
_cell.angle_beta   90.00
_cell.angle_gamma   90.00
#
_symmetry.space_group_name_H-M   'P 1'
#
loop_
_entity.id
_entity.type
_entity.pdbx_description
1 polymer ?
#
loop_
_entity_poly.entity_id
_entity_poly.type
_entity_poly.pdbx_seq_one_letter_code
_entity_poly.pdbx_strand_id
1 'polypeptide(L)'
;MSDSIVEQIPSFVSDYSSQYGSYAAQSYAIRNICKQPAIYPLYGDSTQALVFRTYGPWWINMPSYRETKKHFKRWENEFTSRDFIDILYSHLVYQCISVDIYETYNPGSLQVVYAGKEEQDESISWHRVWKFPEPFSIILRNDQQIFIENVPFPTRHIRLEFDHSTTNYYIEIDTIKLCGDSLHTNQSSPTQIIQKQEENHEGDSQNSLASLPFDLLFLIVSYLDLRSLMRLSSTCRNFRELCLDPLQFHALNLKPYWNGITNDSIQNFFLDHCAKTRYLSLAWTKSIAYESFNQLLNTCSHNLVQLDLGCCSYLKGEYIQVIGDCCPNIEILNLESCSTLQQQDFLPLKSLHRIRSLNVYRTRIDYQTLLPLIDNNKEHLENINLGSCQNLIDTVGIVKLLFARCFNLRSLDLWRAAIVPQSAFLSIVGLPCSAYEEERRIANLREHIQEQLVIVYSLVNMPVQITSITHMVHLSEIDIGWTDPPPGFIERLAQQAGRSLIKIFLTACRRISNEDIVAVSENCLQLRQLDVLGSRIIREASIECILKRCVHIEFIDISFCSEISNEAISTWIGRYKNCFKRSYQPTTTDDIYSECD
;
A
#
# COMPACT_ATOMS: atom_id res chain seq x y z
N MET A 1 -1.98 -47.74 8.30
CA MET A 1 -2.74 -46.57 7.80
C MET A 1 -2.44 -45.46 8.78
N SER A 2 -1.34 -44.75 8.55
CA SER A 2 -0.92 -43.58 9.32
C SER A 2 -0.68 -42.51 8.28
N ASP A 3 -1.39 -41.40 8.42
CA ASP A 3 -1.65 -40.40 7.39
C ASP A 3 -0.37 -39.79 6.82
N SER A 4 -0.31 -39.72 5.48
CA SER A 4 0.77 -39.09 4.71
C SER A 4 0.67 -37.57 4.67
N ILE A 5 -0.07 -36.95 5.59
CA ILE A 5 -0.31 -35.50 5.61
C ILE A 5 0.91 -34.81 6.24
N VAL A 6 1.47 -33.85 5.52
CA VAL A 6 2.47 -32.90 6.00
C VAL A 6 1.81 -31.58 6.28
N GLU A 7 2.15 -31.06 7.45
CA GLU A 7 1.79 -29.75 7.92
C GLU A 7 3.07 -28.95 8.13
N GLN A 8 3.16 -27.77 7.53
CA GLN A 8 4.38 -26.96 7.60
C GLN A 8 4.05 -25.47 7.63
N ILE A 9 4.91 -24.74 8.33
CA ILE A 9 4.89 -23.27 8.37
C ILE A 9 5.86 -22.71 7.32
N PRO A 10 5.77 -21.40 6.99
CA PRO A 10 6.65 -20.74 6.05
C PRO A 10 8.11 -20.92 6.43
N SER A 11 8.96 -21.32 5.49
CA SER A 11 10.41 -21.35 5.72
C SER A 11 11.05 -20.01 5.37
N PHE A 12 10.49 -19.31 4.39
CA PHE A 12 11.02 -18.04 3.89
C PHE A 12 9.94 -17.20 3.20
N VAL A 13 10.08 -15.88 3.29
CA VAL A 13 9.26 -14.92 2.52
C VAL A 13 10.07 -14.48 1.31
N SER A 14 9.65 -14.90 0.11
CA SER A 14 10.40 -14.68 -1.12
C SER A 14 10.19 -13.29 -1.71
N ASP A 15 8.99 -12.74 -1.60
CA ASP A 15 8.66 -11.39 -2.05
C ASP A 15 7.46 -10.84 -1.29
N TYR A 16 7.32 -9.52 -1.22
CA TYR A 16 6.21 -8.86 -0.54
C TYR A 16 6.16 -7.38 -0.92
N SER A 17 4.96 -6.82 -0.95
CA SER A 17 4.71 -5.43 -1.35
C SER A 17 5.12 -4.41 -0.29
N SER A 18 4.75 -4.62 0.98
CA SER A 18 4.99 -3.67 2.06
C SER A 18 5.17 -4.34 3.42
N GLN A 19 5.70 -3.61 4.39
CA GLN A 19 5.78 -4.06 5.80
C GLN A 19 5.77 -2.86 6.74
N TYR A 20 5.23 -3.06 7.94
CA TYR A 20 5.23 -2.07 9.00
C TYR A 20 6.60 -2.01 9.72
N GLY A 21 7.11 -3.17 10.17
CA GLY A 21 8.42 -3.33 10.83
C GLY A 21 9.62 -3.09 9.89
N SER A 22 10.87 -3.05 10.41
CA SER A 22 12.08 -2.97 9.55
C SER A 22 12.59 -4.34 9.24
N TYR A 23 13.38 -4.39 8.18
CA TYR A 23 14.32 -5.46 7.90
C TYR A 23 15.08 -5.96 9.14
N ALA A 24 15.46 -5.06 10.07
CA ALA A 24 16.15 -5.42 11.31
C ALA A 24 15.22 -5.68 12.51
N ALA A 25 14.01 -5.10 12.56
CA ALA A 25 13.12 -5.20 13.71
C ALA A 25 12.46 -6.56 13.84
N GLN A 26 12.24 -7.01 15.08
CA GLN A 26 11.41 -8.18 15.37
C GLN A 26 9.93 -7.82 15.48
N SER A 27 9.62 -6.54 15.74
CA SER A 27 8.25 -6.05 15.87
C SER A 27 7.59 -5.83 14.52
N TYR A 28 6.38 -6.40 14.34
CA TYR A 28 5.49 -6.15 13.20
C TYR A 28 6.17 -6.45 11.83
N ALA A 29 7.10 -7.40 11.81
CA ALA A 29 7.97 -7.66 10.68
C ALA A 29 7.43 -8.78 9.80
N ILE A 30 7.63 -8.68 8.49
CA ILE A 30 7.12 -9.68 7.52
C ILE A 30 7.62 -11.10 7.83
N ARG A 31 8.85 -11.23 8.34
CA ARG A 31 9.49 -12.51 8.68
C ARG A 31 8.86 -13.23 9.86
N ASN A 32 7.98 -12.57 10.62
CA ASN A 32 7.37 -13.16 11.79
C ASN A 32 6.50 -14.38 11.44
N ILE A 33 5.92 -14.43 10.24
CA ILE A 33 5.14 -15.61 9.81
C ILE A 33 5.96 -16.91 9.73
N CYS A 34 7.29 -16.82 9.63
CA CYS A 34 8.18 -17.98 9.61
C CYS A 34 8.39 -18.58 11.02
N LYS A 35 7.80 -18.00 12.07
CA LYS A 35 7.85 -18.52 13.43
C LYS A 35 6.66 -19.44 13.67
N GLN A 36 6.80 -20.32 14.67
CA GLN A 36 5.66 -21.08 15.17
C GLN A 36 4.59 -20.11 15.70
N PRO A 37 3.29 -20.41 15.51
CA PRO A 37 2.22 -19.55 16.00
C PRO A 37 2.34 -19.44 17.51
N ALA A 38 2.50 -18.22 18.00
CA ALA A 38 2.67 -17.92 19.42
C ALA A 38 1.50 -17.10 19.99
N ILE A 39 0.67 -16.55 19.11
CA ILE A 39 -0.44 -15.66 19.46
C ILE A 39 -1.74 -16.44 19.31
N TYR A 40 -1.98 -17.08 18.16
CA TYR A 40 -3.18 -17.86 17.92
C TYR A 40 -3.33 -19.04 18.90
N PRO A 41 -4.54 -19.39 19.40
CA PRO A 41 -5.86 -18.81 19.09
C PRO A 41 -6.19 -17.57 19.94
N LEU A 42 -5.24 -17.06 20.74
CA LEU A 42 -5.43 -15.77 21.38
C LEU A 42 -5.53 -14.70 20.27
N TYR A 43 -6.40 -13.74 20.50
CA TYR A 43 -6.70 -12.68 19.55
C TYR A 43 -6.28 -11.35 20.16
N GLY A 44 -5.62 -10.51 19.37
CA GLY A 44 -5.11 -9.23 19.85
C GLY A 44 -3.87 -8.77 19.09
N ASP A 45 -3.58 -7.49 19.28
CA ASP A 45 -2.39 -6.80 18.75
C ASP A 45 -1.12 -7.34 19.39
N SER A 46 -0.17 -7.76 18.57
CA SER A 46 1.10 -8.32 19.01
C SER A 46 2.24 -7.87 18.10
N THR A 47 3.30 -7.38 18.73
CA THR A 47 4.55 -7.07 18.03
C THR A 47 5.17 -8.31 17.36
N GLN A 48 4.80 -9.52 17.77
CA GLN A 48 5.32 -10.74 17.16
C GLN A 48 4.57 -11.16 15.89
N ALA A 49 3.49 -10.47 15.49
CA ALA A 49 2.78 -10.76 14.25
C ALA A 49 3.43 -10.07 13.04
N LEU A 50 3.02 -10.48 11.84
CA LEU A 50 3.22 -9.72 10.61
C LEU A 50 2.17 -8.60 10.52
N VAL A 51 2.61 -7.41 10.12
CA VAL A 51 1.73 -6.27 9.80
C VAL A 51 2.18 -5.63 8.49
N PHE A 52 1.23 -5.44 7.57
CA PHE A 52 1.46 -4.64 6.36
C PHE A 52 1.47 -3.16 6.68
N ARG A 53 2.24 -2.39 5.90
CA ARG A 53 2.24 -0.93 6.05
C ARG A 53 0.88 -0.34 5.71
N THR A 54 0.21 -0.93 4.74
CA THR A 54 -1.05 -0.42 4.24
C THR A 54 -2.20 -1.04 5.04
N TYR A 55 -2.77 -0.31 6.01
CA TYR A 55 -4.13 -0.46 6.58
C TYR A 55 -5.16 0.72 6.55
N GLY A 56 -6.39 0.47 6.13
CA GLY A 56 -7.46 1.47 6.02
C GLY A 56 -7.33 2.49 4.88
N PRO A 57 -8.23 3.49 4.83
CA PRO A 57 -8.38 4.31 3.64
C PRO A 57 -7.41 5.48 3.57
N TRP A 58 -6.51 5.68 4.54
CA TRP A 58 -5.73 6.92 4.64
C TRP A 58 -4.76 7.10 3.46
N TRP A 59 -3.97 6.10 3.06
CA TRP A 59 -3.10 6.27 1.88
C TRP A 59 -3.91 6.32 0.59
N ILE A 60 -5.09 5.69 0.54
CA ILE A 60 -6.00 5.74 -0.61
C ILE A 60 -6.56 7.15 -0.77
N ASN A 61 -6.73 7.84 0.36
CA ASN A 61 -7.16 9.21 0.42
C ASN A 61 -6.02 10.21 0.24
N MET A 62 -4.77 9.76 0.31
CA MET A 62 -3.60 10.60 0.08
C MET A 62 -3.65 11.16 -1.35
N PRO A 63 -3.41 12.46 -1.54
CA PRO A 63 -3.44 13.08 -2.88
C PRO A 63 -2.55 12.35 -3.89
N SER A 64 -1.38 11.90 -3.44
CA SER A 64 -0.40 11.11 -4.20
C SER A 64 -1.00 9.89 -4.88
N TYR A 65 -1.80 9.15 -4.12
CA TYR A 65 -2.47 7.95 -4.58
C TYR A 65 -3.72 8.30 -5.39
N ARG A 66 -4.52 9.28 -4.99
CA ARG A 66 -5.74 9.68 -5.72
C ARG A 66 -5.42 10.13 -7.15
N GLU A 67 -4.36 10.90 -7.32
CA GLU A 67 -3.91 11.34 -8.65
C GLU A 67 -3.56 10.13 -9.55
N THR A 68 -3.01 9.04 -9.00
CA THR A 68 -2.75 7.81 -9.78
C THR A 68 -4.02 7.11 -10.28
N LYS A 69 -5.19 7.43 -9.71
CA LYS A 69 -6.48 6.78 -10.00
C LYS A 69 -7.48 7.68 -10.73
N LYS A 70 -7.35 9.01 -10.60
CA LYS A 70 -8.31 10.02 -11.06
C LYS A 70 -8.65 9.95 -12.55
N HIS A 71 -7.72 9.47 -13.36
CA HIS A 71 -7.81 9.56 -14.82
C HIS A 71 -8.08 8.22 -15.54
N PHE A 72 -8.06 7.09 -14.82
CA PHE A 72 -7.99 5.77 -15.45
C PHE A 72 -8.95 4.78 -14.77
N LYS A 73 -10.08 4.50 -15.45
CA LYS A 73 -11.20 3.71 -14.91
C LYS A 73 -11.21 2.24 -15.34
N ARG A 74 -10.31 1.85 -16.24
CA ARG A 74 -10.27 0.48 -16.77
C ARG A 74 -9.55 -0.45 -15.80
N TRP A 75 -10.33 -1.18 -15.02
CA TRP A 75 -9.85 -2.06 -13.97
C TRP A 75 -10.67 -3.34 -14.02
N GLU A 76 -10.09 -4.48 -13.63
CA GLU A 76 -10.90 -5.69 -13.41
C GLU A 76 -11.86 -5.39 -12.27
N ASN A 77 -13.17 -5.29 -12.53
CA ASN A 77 -14.15 -4.78 -11.55
C ASN A 77 -14.07 -5.46 -10.17
N GLU A 78 -13.58 -6.69 -10.12
CA GLU A 78 -13.41 -7.50 -8.91
C GLU A 78 -11.96 -7.55 -8.36
N PHE A 79 -10.99 -6.88 -8.97
CA PHE A 79 -9.62 -6.86 -8.46
C PHE A 79 -9.48 -5.75 -7.42
N THR A 80 -9.16 -6.11 -6.19
CA THR A 80 -9.06 -5.17 -5.06
C THR A 80 -7.70 -5.19 -4.39
N SER A 81 -6.87 -6.18 -4.71
CA SER A 81 -5.57 -6.45 -4.09
C SER A 81 -4.63 -5.23 -4.07
N ARG A 82 -4.12 -4.93 -2.88
CA ARG A 82 -3.24 -3.81 -2.52
C ARG A 82 -1.87 -4.24 -2.11
N ASP A 83 -1.82 -5.27 -1.26
CA ASP A 83 -0.60 -5.88 -0.78
C ASP A 83 -0.56 -7.36 -1.19
N PHE A 84 0.64 -7.92 -1.23
CA PHE A 84 0.86 -9.34 -1.40
C PHE A 84 2.04 -9.81 -0.56
N ILE A 85 2.08 -11.11 -0.33
CA ILE A 85 3.23 -11.83 0.17
C ILE A 85 3.39 -13.15 -0.59
N ASP A 86 4.61 -13.42 -1.04
CA ASP A 86 5.01 -14.68 -1.65
C ASP A 86 5.81 -15.46 -0.62
N ILE A 87 5.43 -16.72 -0.42
CA ILE A 87 5.90 -17.57 0.65
C ILE A 87 6.46 -18.85 0.06
N LEU A 88 7.65 -19.23 0.55
CA LEU A 88 8.28 -20.51 0.30
C LEU A 88 8.16 -21.40 1.53
N TYR A 89 7.78 -22.66 1.30
CA TYR A 89 7.77 -23.73 2.27
C TYR A 89 8.94 -24.71 2.03
N SER A 90 9.38 -25.42 3.07
CA SER A 90 10.54 -26.31 2.98
C SER A 90 10.29 -27.54 2.09
N HIS A 91 9.07 -28.09 2.14
CA HIS A 91 8.72 -29.34 1.47
C HIS A 91 7.62 -29.14 0.44
N LEU A 92 7.69 -29.86 -0.68
CA LEU A 92 6.60 -29.95 -1.65
C LEU A 92 5.41 -30.71 -1.03
N VAL A 93 4.20 -30.20 -1.23
CA VAL A 93 2.95 -30.94 -1.02
C VAL A 93 2.38 -31.36 -2.38
N TYR A 94 2.06 -32.65 -2.56
CA TYR A 94 1.59 -33.19 -3.84
C TYR A 94 0.10 -32.99 -4.05
N GLN A 95 -0.68 -33.11 -2.98
CA GLN A 95 -2.09 -32.69 -2.93
C GLN A 95 -2.21 -31.63 -1.84
N CYS A 96 -2.37 -30.38 -2.22
CA CYS A 96 -2.65 -29.31 -1.27
C CYS A 96 -4.07 -29.53 -0.70
N ILE A 97 -4.17 -29.67 0.61
CA ILE A 97 -5.43 -29.87 1.33
C ILE A 97 -5.96 -28.52 1.82
N SER A 98 -5.14 -27.73 2.51
CA SER A 98 -5.53 -26.42 3.00
C SER A 98 -4.35 -25.46 3.13
N VAL A 99 -4.68 -24.16 3.12
CA VAL A 99 -3.81 -23.09 3.59
C VAL A 99 -4.52 -22.41 4.75
N ASP A 100 -4.01 -22.62 5.96
CA ASP A 100 -4.61 -22.11 7.19
C ASP A 100 -3.92 -20.78 7.54
N ILE A 101 -4.70 -19.70 7.57
CA ILE A 101 -4.18 -18.34 7.86
C ILE A 101 -4.59 -17.96 9.27
N TYR A 102 -3.60 -17.80 10.14
CA TYR A 102 -3.82 -17.44 11.54
C TYR A 102 -3.82 -15.93 11.70
N GLU A 103 -4.90 -15.27 11.25
CA GLU A 103 -5.12 -13.84 11.48
C GLU A 103 -5.41 -13.59 12.97
N THR A 104 -4.70 -12.70 13.63
CA THR A 104 -4.85 -12.43 15.08
C THR A 104 -5.42 -11.06 15.39
N TYR A 105 -5.54 -10.20 14.38
CA TYR A 105 -6.08 -8.86 14.53
C TYR A 105 -6.69 -8.34 13.23
N ASN A 106 -7.91 -7.78 13.30
CA ASN A 106 -8.73 -7.28 12.19
C ASN A 106 -8.74 -8.22 10.95
N PRO A 107 -9.15 -9.48 11.09
CA PRO A 107 -9.12 -10.47 10.03
C PRO A 107 -10.06 -10.12 8.87
N GLY A 108 -9.90 -10.82 7.75
CA GLY A 108 -10.82 -10.76 6.61
C GLY A 108 -10.38 -9.81 5.48
N SER A 109 -9.10 -9.47 5.41
CA SER A 109 -8.57 -8.64 4.31
C SER A 109 -8.04 -9.45 3.11
N LEU A 110 -7.88 -10.77 3.26
CA LEU A 110 -7.42 -11.65 2.18
C LEU A 110 -8.40 -11.65 1.01
N GLN A 111 -7.88 -11.50 -0.21
CA GLN A 111 -8.67 -11.46 -1.44
C GLN A 111 -8.41 -12.68 -2.33
N VAL A 112 -7.14 -13.08 -2.48
CA VAL A 112 -6.74 -14.10 -3.46
C VAL A 112 -5.61 -14.97 -2.92
N VAL A 113 -5.64 -16.27 -3.26
CA VAL A 113 -4.55 -17.22 -3.03
C VAL A 113 -4.10 -17.78 -4.38
N TYR A 114 -2.79 -17.77 -4.61
CA TYR A 114 -2.15 -18.43 -5.75
C TYR A 114 -1.21 -19.54 -5.25
N ALA A 115 -1.16 -20.65 -5.99
CA ALA A 115 -0.16 -21.69 -5.85
C ALA A 115 0.84 -21.62 -7.01
N GLY A 116 2.12 -21.66 -6.69
CA GLY A 116 3.21 -21.68 -7.65
C GLY A 116 3.62 -23.10 -8.01
N LYS A 117 3.66 -23.42 -9.29
CA LYS A 117 4.22 -24.66 -9.84
C LYS A 117 5.65 -24.38 -10.30
N GLU A 118 6.59 -25.18 -9.81
CA GLU A 118 7.98 -25.14 -10.28
C GLU A 118 8.05 -25.76 -11.68
N GLU A 119 8.55 -24.99 -12.65
CA GLU A 119 8.77 -25.44 -14.02
C GLU A 119 10.20 -25.99 -14.20
N GLN A 120 10.45 -26.62 -15.35
CA GLN A 120 11.74 -27.27 -15.65
C GLN A 120 12.91 -26.27 -15.74
N ASP A 121 12.61 -25.01 -16.02
CA ASP A 121 13.57 -23.90 -16.15
C ASP A 121 13.75 -23.11 -14.84
N GLU A 122 13.35 -23.69 -13.71
CA GLU A 122 13.36 -23.09 -12.37
C GLU A 122 12.42 -21.88 -12.21
N SER A 123 11.64 -21.53 -13.23
CA SER A 123 10.60 -20.50 -13.13
C SER A 123 9.38 -21.03 -12.36
N ILE A 124 8.56 -20.10 -11.85
CA ILE A 124 7.35 -20.43 -11.11
C ILE A 124 6.14 -19.98 -11.93
N SER A 125 5.30 -20.93 -12.34
CA SER A 125 4.01 -20.62 -12.93
C SER A 125 2.93 -20.51 -11.84
N TRP A 126 2.33 -19.32 -11.72
CA TRP A 126 1.38 -19.01 -10.66
C TRP A 126 -0.06 -19.24 -11.10
N HIS A 127 -0.77 -20.10 -10.39
CA HIS A 127 -2.17 -20.45 -10.67
C HIS A 127 -3.05 -19.97 -9.52
N ARG A 128 -4.14 -19.27 -9.85
CA ARG A 128 -5.11 -18.83 -8.84
C ARG A 128 -5.90 -20.04 -8.36
N VAL A 129 -5.80 -20.36 -7.08
CA VAL A 129 -6.43 -21.56 -6.48
C VAL A 129 -7.59 -21.22 -5.57
N TRP A 130 -7.64 -19.99 -5.07
CA TRP A 130 -8.78 -19.49 -4.30
C TRP A 130 -8.97 -17.98 -4.51
N LYS A 131 -10.22 -17.53 -4.47
CA LYS A 131 -10.61 -16.13 -4.49
C LYS A 131 -11.80 -15.95 -3.56
N PHE A 132 -11.76 -14.92 -2.73
CA PHE A 132 -12.80 -14.55 -1.78
C PHE A 132 -14.16 -14.25 -2.47
N PRO A 133 -15.32 -14.66 -1.89
CA PRO A 133 -16.58 -13.97 -2.12
C PRO A 133 -16.95 -12.98 -0.98
N GLU A 134 -17.20 -11.72 -1.39
CA GLU A 134 -18.01 -10.59 -0.83
C GLU A 134 -17.91 -10.15 0.67
N PRO A 135 -17.92 -8.83 0.99
CA PRO A 135 -17.37 -8.25 2.23
C PRO A 135 -18.07 -8.77 3.48
N PHE A 136 -17.32 -9.53 4.30
CA PHE A 136 -17.78 -9.94 5.60
C PHE A 136 -17.72 -8.76 6.56
N SER A 137 -18.89 -8.25 6.95
CA SER A 137 -19.04 -7.58 8.23
C SER A 137 -18.76 -8.59 9.34
N ILE A 138 -17.56 -8.48 9.93
CA ILE A 138 -17.12 -8.95 11.25
C ILE A 138 -18.15 -9.84 11.96
N ILE A 139 -17.89 -11.14 11.99
CA ILE A 139 -18.26 -11.98 13.15
C ILE A 139 -16.99 -12.67 13.62
N LEU A 140 -16.50 -12.16 14.75
CA LEU A 140 -15.50 -12.75 15.62
C LEU A 140 -15.77 -14.25 15.84
N ARG A 141 -14.96 -15.10 15.21
CA ARG A 141 -14.32 -16.32 15.74
C ARG A 141 -13.53 -16.97 14.61
N ASN A 142 -12.24 -16.64 14.62
CA ASN A 142 -11.20 -17.27 13.83
C ASN A 142 -11.23 -18.80 13.93
N ASP A 143 -11.56 -19.44 12.81
CA ASP A 143 -11.18 -20.81 12.44
C ASP A 143 -11.43 -20.97 10.93
N GLN A 144 -11.03 -19.99 10.10
CA GLN A 144 -11.15 -20.12 8.65
C GLN A 144 -9.95 -20.89 8.11
N GLN A 145 -10.07 -22.22 8.07
CA GLN A 145 -9.27 -23.02 7.15
C GLN A 145 -9.72 -22.69 5.72
N ILE A 146 -8.81 -22.18 4.89
CA ILE A 146 -9.06 -22.08 3.46
C ILE A 146 -8.79 -23.46 2.89
N PHE A 147 -9.87 -24.23 2.72
CA PHE A 147 -9.81 -25.47 1.95
C PHE A 147 -9.51 -25.10 0.50
N ILE A 148 -8.34 -25.52 0.03
CA ILE A 148 -7.97 -25.36 -1.36
C ILE A 148 -8.36 -26.65 -2.05
N GLU A 149 -9.54 -26.66 -2.67
CA GLU A 149 -9.94 -27.80 -3.47
C GLU A 149 -9.09 -27.87 -4.74
N ASN A 150 -8.42 -29.01 -4.95
CA ASN A 150 -7.85 -29.44 -6.22
C ASN A 150 -6.71 -28.56 -6.79
N VAL A 151 -5.59 -28.41 -6.08
CA VAL A 151 -4.32 -28.01 -6.74
C VAL A 151 -3.78 -29.21 -7.52
N PRO A 152 -3.79 -29.20 -8.86
CA PRO A 152 -3.51 -30.41 -9.66
C PRO A 152 -2.01 -30.71 -9.83
N PHE A 153 -1.16 -30.01 -9.09
CA PHE A 153 0.29 -30.09 -9.19
C PHE A 153 0.94 -29.94 -7.81
N PRO A 154 2.14 -30.51 -7.60
CA PRO A 154 2.88 -30.31 -6.37
C PRO A 154 3.30 -28.84 -6.20
N THR A 155 3.19 -28.31 -4.98
CA THR A 155 3.58 -26.92 -4.70
C THR A 155 4.24 -26.77 -3.34
N ARG A 156 5.08 -25.74 -3.22
CA ARG A 156 5.62 -25.19 -1.97
C ARG A 156 5.70 -23.67 -2.00
N HIS A 157 5.03 -23.06 -2.99
CA HIS A 157 5.02 -21.63 -3.23
C HIS A 157 3.59 -21.15 -3.12
N ILE A 158 3.32 -20.31 -2.14
CA ILE A 158 1.99 -19.73 -1.96
C ILE A 158 2.13 -18.21 -2.02
N ARG A 159 1.23 -17.57 -2.76
CA ARG A 159 1.09 -16.12 -2.73
C ARG A 159 -0.28 -15.78 -2.20
N LEU A 160 -0.31 -14.88 -1.23
CA LEU A 160 -1.53 -14.30 -0.69
C LEU A 160 -1.60 -12.83 -1.11
N GLU A 161 -2.78 -12.40 -1.54
CA GLU A 161 -3.05 -11.00 -1.87
C GLU A 161 -4.16 -10.45 -0.98
N PHE A 162 -4.00 -9.21 -0.54
CA PHE A 162 -4.86 -8.59 0.47
C PHE A 162 -5.37 -7.23 0.02
N ASP A 163 -6.58 -6.87 0.45
CA ASP A 163 -7.12 -5.51 0.39
C ASP A 163 -7.46 -5.03 1.80
N HIS A 164 -6.61 -4.15 2.31
CA HIS A 164 -6.78 -3.53 3.62
C HIS A 164 -7.58 -2.22 3.57
N SER A 165 -8.13 -1.84 2.41
CA SER A 165 -8.79 -0.54 2.22
C SER A 165 -10.04 -0.35 3.07
N THR A 166 -10.73 -1.45 3.36
CA THR A 166 -12.00 -1.49 4.11
C THR A 166 -11.77 -1.73 5.60
N THR A 167 -10.56 -2.08 6.03
CA THR A 167 -10.27 -2.29 7.44
C THR A 167 -10.09 -0.94 8.12
N ASN A 168 -10.70 -0.74 9.30
CA ASN A 168 -10.53 0.52 10.03
C ASN A 168 -9.13 0.67 10.64
N TYR A 169 -8.34 -0.41 10.64
CA TYR A 169 -7.00 -0.47 11.23
C TYR A 169 -6.19 -1.64 10.63
N TYR A 170 -4.91 -1.79 10.99
CA TYR A 170 -4.09 -2.87 10.42
C TYR A 170 -4.53 -4.27 10.82
N ILE A 171 -4.20 -5.19 9.93
CA ILE A 171 -4.37 -6.62 10.15
C ILE A 171 -3.10 -7.20 10.77
N GLU A 172 -3.24 -8.28 11.51
CA GLU A 172 -2.12 -9.09 11.98
C GLU A 172 -2.26 -10.54 11.58
N ILE A 173 -1.16 -11.12 11.14
CA ILE A 173 -1.04 -12.54 10.82
C ILE A 173 0.08 -13.12 11.68
N ASP A 174 -0.24 -14.12 12.49
CA ASP A 174 0.73 -14.84 13.33
C ASP A 174 1.59 -15.76 12.46
N THR A 175 0.94 -16.66 11.70
CA THR A 175 1.59 -17.54 10.72
C THR A 175 0.61 -18.02 9.65
N ILE A 176 1.10 -18.75 8.65
CA ILE A 176 0.32 -19.31 7.53
C ILE A 176 0.77 -20.75 7.28
N LYS A 177 -0.07 -21.72 7.67
CA LYS A 177 0.27 -23.14 7.58
C LYS A 177 -0.21 -23.74 6.26
N LEU A 178 0.65 -24.50 5.61
CA LEU A 178 0.33 -25.29 4.44
C LEU A 178 0.16 -26.76 4.85
N CYS A 179 -0.97 -27.34 4.48
CA CYS A 179 -1.33 -28.72 4.76
C CYS A 179 -1.52 -29.48 3.44
N GLY A 180 -0.92 -30.65 3.30
CA GLY A 180 -1.07 -31.46 2.10
C GLY A 180 -0.35 -32.80 2.16
N ASP A 181 -0.51 -33.63 1.13
CA ASP A 181 0.13 -34.95 1.08
C ASP A 181 1.64 -34.85 0.81
N SER A 182 2.41 -35.62 1.59
CA SER A 182 3.87 -35.77 1.47
C SER A 182 4.33 -36.76 0.41
N LEU A 183 3.44 -37.63 -0.03
CA LEU A 183 3.73 -38.70 -0.97
C LEU A 183 2.99 -38.47 -2.28
N HIS A 184 3.67 -38.76 -3.39
CA HIS A 184 3.04 -38.83 -4.69
C HIS A 184 2.11 -40.05 -4.74
N THR A 185 0.86 -39.88 -4.34
CA THR A 185 -0.17 -40.89 -4.61
C THR A 185 -0.60 -40.73 -6.07
N ASN A 186 -0.41 -41.77 -6.89
CA ASN A 186 -0.98 -41.85 -8.23
C ASN A 186 -2.50 -41.97 -8.10
N GLN A 187 -3.18 -40.87 -7.77
CA GLN A 187 -4.62 -40.79 -7.91
C GLN A 187 -4.93 -40.22 -9.28
N SER A 188 -5.45 -41.09 -10.14
CA SER A 188 -6.04 -40.71 -11.42
C SER A 188 -7.08 -39.60 -11.20
N SER A 189 -6.87 -38.49 -11.90
CA SER A 189 -7.77 -37.35 -11.91
C SER A 189 -9.19 -37.80 -12.28
N PRO A 190 -10.26 -37.39 -11.57
CA PRO A 190 -11.59 -37.48 -12.14
C PRO A 190 -11.67 -36.49 -13.30
N THR A 191 -11.73 -37.02 -14.51
CA THR A 191 -11.99 -36.22 -15.72
C THR A 191 -13.44 -35.76 -15.66
N GLN A 192 -13.70 -34.55 -15.15
CA GLN A 192 -14.99 -33.90 -15.36
C GLN A 192 -15.02 -33.32 -16.78
N ILE A 193 -15.58 -34.11 -17.71
CA ILE A 193 -16.03 -33.62 -19.00
C ILE A 193 -17.29 -32.80 -18.74
N ILE A 194 -17.15 -31.47 -18.66
CA ILE A 194 -18.28 -30.55 -18.76
C ILE A 194 -18.69 -30.54 -20.23
N GLN A 195 -19.74 -31.28 -20.57
CA GLN A 195 -20.46 -31.10 -21.83
C GLN A 195 -21.18 -29.75 -21.75
N LYS A 196 -20.69 -28.76 -22.50
CA LYS A 196 -21.48 -27.57 -22.80
C LYS A 196 -22.62 -28.00 -23.73
N GLN A 197 -23.85 -27.89 -23.24
CA GLN A 197 -25.01 -27.85 -24.11
C GLN A 197 -25.01 -26.49 -24.82
N GLU A 198 -24.87 -26.52 -26.15
CA GLU A 198 -25.16 -25.37 -26.99
C GLU A 198 -26.68 -25.25 -27.11
N GLU A 199 -27.25 -24.27 -26.40
CA GLU A 199 -28.60 -23.81 -26.69
C GLU A 199 -28.55 -22.87 -27.91
N ASN A 200 -29.06 -23.35 -29.03
CA ASN A 200 -29.38 -22.52 -30.18
C ASN A 200 -30.61 -21.68 -29.88
N HIS A 201 -30.41 -20.43 -29.47
CA HIS A 201 -31.44 -19.41 -29.51
C HIS A 201 -31.39 -18.66 -30.85
N GLU A 202 -32.32 -18.97 -31.75
CA GLU A 202 -32.70 -18.06 -32.83
C GLU A 202 -33.44 -16.87 -32.21
N GLY A 203 -32.72 -15.75 -32.05
CA GLY A 203 -33.22 -14.50 -31.50
C GLY A 203 -33.32 -13.40 -32.55
N ASP A 204 -34.50 -12.81 -32.61
CA ASP A 204 -35.02 -11.76 -33.50
C ASP A 204 -34.02 -10.65 -33.89
N SER A 205 -33.91 -10.38 -35.19
CA SER A 205 -32.87 -9.55 -35.83
C SER A 205 -33.13 -8.04 -35.78
N GLN A 206 -33.96 -7.56 -34.83
CA GLN A 206 -34.30 -6.14 -34.72
C GLN A 206 -33.64 -5.39 -33.55
N ASN A 207 -33.01 -6.07 -32.58
CA ASN A 207 -32.34 -5.44 -31.42
C ASN A 207 -30.90 -5.95 -31.19
N SER A 208 -30.06 -5.92 -32.23
CA SER A 208 -28.65 -6.29 -32.07
C SER A 208 -27.87 -5.16 -31.39
N LEU A 209 -27.07 -5.47 -30.36
CA LEU A 209 -26.14 -4.51 -29.74
C LEU A 209 -25.24 -3.83 -30.80
N ALA A 210 -24.90 -4.54 -31.89
CA ALA A 210 -24.10 -4.02 -32.99
C ALA A 210 -24.79 -2.92 -33.83
N SER A 211 -26.07 -2.62 -33.60
CA SER A 211 -26.79 -1.52 -34.25
C SER A 211 -26.58 -0.17 -33.58
N LEU A 212 -25.98 -0.14 -32.37
CA LEU A 212 -25.66 1.10 -31.68
C LEU A 212 -24.58 1.89 -32.45
N PRO A 213 -24.62 3.25 -32.41
CA PRO A 213 -23.56 4.10 -32.94
C PRO A 213 -22.17 3.76 -32.41
N PHE A 214 -21.14 3.98 -33.23
CA PHE A 214 -19.74 3.73 -32.89
C PHE A 214 -19.37 4.34 -31.53
N ASP A 215 -19.71 5.60 -31.27
CA ASP A 215 -19.35 6.29 -30.03
C ASP A 215 -19.97 5.65 -28.79
N LEU A 216 -21.21 5.15 -28.89
CA LEU A 216 -21.87 4.46 -27.78
C LEU A 216 -21.26 3.09 -27.54
N LEU A 217 -20.97 2.33 -28.61
CA LEU A 217 -20.27 1.06 -28.50
C LEU A 217 -18.87 1.23 -27.92
N PHE A 218 -18.13 2.22 -28.42
CA PHE A 218 -16.79 2.57 -27.96
C PHE A 218 -16.80 2.95 -26.48
N LEU A 219 -17.79 3.72 -26.03
CA LEU A 219 -18.00 4.05 -24.63
C LEU A 219 -18.32 2.80 -23.80
N ILE A 220 -19.25 1.94 -24.25
CA ILE A 220 -19.60 0.69 -23.56
C ILE A 220 -18.36 -0.19 -23.35
N VAL A 221 -17.58 -0.43 -24.41
CA VAL A 221 -16.39 -1.29 -24.30
C VAL A 221 -15.27 -0.65 -23.47
N SER A 222 -15.25 0.68 -23.32
CA SER A 222 -14.27 1.37 -22.46
C SER A 222 -14.44 1.04 -20.96
N TYR A 223 -15.62 0.57 -20.55
CA TYR A 223 -15.87 0.10 -19.18
C TYR A 223 -15.48 -1.36 -18.94
N LEU A 224 -15.14 -2.11 -20.00
CA LEU A 224 -14.73 -3.50 -19.85
C LEU A 224 -13.29 -3.59 -19.37
N ASP A 225 -13.00 -4.53 -18.48
CA ASP A 225 -11.63 -4.92 -18.15
C ASP A 225 -10.91 -5.53 -19.37
N LEU A 226 -9.58 -5.65 -19.30
CA LEU A 226 -8.79 -6.12 -20.44
C LEU A 226 -9.18 -7.54 -20.90
N ARG A 227 -9.47 -8.45 -19.97
CA ARG A 227 -9.87 -9.83 -20.30
C ARG A 227 -11.24 -9.84 -20.97
N SER A 228 -12.20 -9.10 -20.45
CA SER A 228 -13.54 -8.94 -21.01
C SER A 228 -13.48 -8.29 -22.40
N LEU A 229 -12.61 -7.29 -22.58
CA LEU A 229 -12.37 -6.66 -23.87
C LEU A 229 -11.81 -7.64 -24.90
N MET A 230 -10.81 -8.45 -24.51
CA MET A 230 -10.23 -9.45 -25.41
C MET A 230 -11.25 -10.51 -25.81
N ARG A 231 -12.09 -10.96 -24.86
CA ARG A 231 -13.20 -11.88 -25.15
C ARG A 231 -14.23 -11.27 -26.08
N LEU A 232 -14.58 -10.00 -25.91
CA LEU A 232 -15.52 -9.34 -26.81
C LEU A 232 -14.93 -9.16 -28.21
N SER A 233 -13.62 -8.89 -28.32
CA SER A 233 -12.92 -8.73 -29.60
C SER A 233 -12.93 -10.00 -30.47
N SER A 234 -13.19 -11.18 -29.90
CA SER A 234 -13.25 -12.44 -30.64
C SER A 234 -14.65 -12.80 -31.14
N THR A 235 -15.67 -11.97 -30.84
CA THR A 235 -17.07 -12.26 -31.19
C THR A 235 -17.43 -11.92 -32.63
N CYS A 236 -17.07 -10.73 -33.10
CA CYS A 236 -17.33 -10.29 -34.49
C CYS A 236 -16.32 -9.23 -34.94
N ARG A 237 -16.25 -8.96 -36.25
CA ARG A 237 -15.30 -7.99 -36.83
C ARG A 237 -15.48 -6.56 -36.29
N ASN A 238 -16.72 -6.10 -36.15
CA ASN A 238 -17.01 -4.77 -35.63
C ASN A 238 -16.52 -4.61 -34.18
N PHE A 239 -16.86 -5.56 -33.30
CA PHE A 239 -16.33 -5.54 -31.94
C PHE A 239 -14.82 -5.73 -31.88
N ARG A 240 -14.22 -6.50 -32.80
CA ARG A 240 -12.77 -6.61 -32.89
C ARG A 240 -12.11 -5.26 -33.14
N GLU A 241 -12.60 -4.50 -34.12
CA GLU A 241 -12.08 -3.16 -34.44
C GLU A 241 -12.27 -2.19 -33.26
N LEU A 242 -13.46 -2.16 -32.66
CA LEU A 242 -13.77 -1.32 -31.50
C LEU A 242 -12.91 -1.65 -30.27
N CYS A 243 -12.76 -2.93 -29.96
CA CYS A 243 -12.06 -3.40 -28.76
C CYS A 243 -10.55 -3.24 -28.87
N LEU A 244 -10.01 -3.33 -30.09
CA LEU A 244 -8.58 -3.23 -30.38
C LEU A 244 -8.16 -1.82 -30.80
N ASP A 245 -9.06 -0.84 -30.79
CA ASP A 245 -8.68 0.56 -31.04
C ASP A 245 -7.63 1.04 -30.01
N PRO A 246 -6.53 1.68 -30.42
CA PRO A 246 -5.48 2.15 -29.50
C PRO A 246 -5.96 3.03 -28.34
N LEU A 247 -7.06 3.78 -28.52
CA LEU A 247 -7.66 4.61 -27.47
C LEU A 247 -8.29 3.78 -26.35
N GLN A 248 -8.64 2.52 -26.60
CA GLN A 248 -9.05 1.57 -25.57
C GLN A 248 -7.89 1.30 -24.59
N PHE A 249 -6.65 1.36 -25.06
CA PHE A 249 -5.45 1.09 -24.25
C PHE A 249 -4.82 2.35 -23.65
N HIS A 250 -5.50 3.50 -23.73
CA HIS A 250 -5.05 4.75 -23.10
C HIS A 250 -4.70 4.58 -21.60
N ALA A 251 -5.43 3.69 -20.95
CA ALA A 251 -5.34 3.33 -19.54
C ALA A 251 -5.03 1.83 -19.40
N LEU A 252 -3.77 1.44 -19.53
CA LEU A 252 -3.34 0.05 -19.56
C LEU A 252 -2.80 -0.39 -18.20
N ASN A 253 -3.70 -0.84 -17.33
CA ASN A 253 -3.33 -1.45 -16.06
C ASN A 253 -3.17 -2.97 -16.19
N LEU A 254 -1.94 -3.46 -16.16
CA LEU A 254 -1.62 -4.89 -16.25
C LEU A 254 -1.39 -5.55 -14.89
N LYS A 255 -1.42 -4.79 -13.78
CA LYS A 255 -1.26 -5.31 -12.42
C LYS A 255 -2.19 -6.50 -12.09
N PRO A 256 -3.51 -6.49 -12.42
CA PRO A 256 -4.38 -7.64 -12.13
C PRO A 256 -4.00 -8.92 -12.88
N TYR A 257 -3.22 -8.77 -13.95
CA TYR A 257 -2.79 -9.85 -14.83
C TYR A 257 -1.29 -10.14 -14.68
N TRP A 258 -0.67 -9.73 -13.56
CA TRP A 258 0.79 -9.76 -13.34
C TRP A 258 1.43 -11.12 -13.63
N ASN A 259 0.72 -12.23 -13.40
CA ASN A 259 1.20 -13.60 -13.63
C ASN A 259 1.01 -14.09 -15.08
N GLY A 260 0.30 -13.34 -15.92
CA GLY A 260 0.02 -13.66 -17.31
C GLY A 260 0.72 -12.75 -18.33
N ILE A 261 1.46 -11.73 -17.88
CA ILE A 261 2.22 -10.86 -18.77
C ILE A 261 3.57 -11.50 -19.08
N THR A 262 3.79 -11.81 -20.36
CA THR A 262 5.00 -12.45 -20.88
C THR A 262 5.64 -11.60 -21.98
N ASN A 263 6.90 -11.89 -22.31
CA ASN A 263 7.58 -11.29 -23.47
C ASN A 263 6.78 -11.49 -24.76
N ASP A 264 6.24 -12.69 -24.97
CA ASP A 264 5.42 -13.00 -26.14
C ASP A 264 4.13 -12.18 -26.19
N SER A 265 3.49 -11.96 -25.04
CA SER A 265 2.29 -11.11 -24.96
C SER A 265 2.61 -9.64 -25.30
N ILE A 266 3.80 -9.16 -24.93
CA ILE A 266 4.25 -7.82 -25.28
C ILE A 266 4.48 -7.73 -26.78
N GLN A 267 5.32 -8.61 -27.32
CA GLN A 267 5.71 -8.57 -28.73
C GLN A 267 4.55 -8.78 -29.69
N ASN A 268 3.68 -9.76 -29.42
CA ASN A 268 2.62 -10.15 -30.35
C ASN A 268 1.30 -9.39 -30.17
N PHE A 269 1.17 -8.57 -29.13
CA PHE A 269 -0.07 -7.86 -28.85
C PHE A 269 0.17 -6.42 -28.42
N PHE A 270 0.85 -6.18 -27.30
CA PHE A 270 0.88 -4.82 -26.74
C PHE A 270 1.59 -3.81 -27.65
N LEU A 271 2.66 -4.20 -28.35
CA LEU A 271 3.37 -3.30 -29.27
C LEU A 271 2.46 -2.73 -30.38
N ASP A 272 1.49 -3.48 -30.86
CA ASP A 272 0.59 -3.04 -31.94
C ASP A 272 -0.55 -2.14 -31.46
N HIS A 273 -0.84 -2.13 -30.15
CA HIS A 273 -2.07 -1.52 -29.62
C HIS A 273 -1.84 -0.41 -28.58
N CYS A 274 -0.64 -0.33 -27.97
CA CYS A 274 -0.37 0.57 -26.84
C CYS A 274 0.21 1.94 -27.22
N ALA A 275 0.30 2.29 -28.50
CA ALA A 275 0.95 3.54 -28.94
C ALA A 275 0.31 4.83 -28.35
N LYS A 276 -0.96 4.76 -27.93
CA LYS A 276 -1.72 5.87 -27.32
C LYS A 276 -1.84 5.76 -25.79
N THR A 277 -1.15 4.81 -25.17
CA THR A 277 -1.16 4.61 -23.72
C THR A 277 -0.59 5.82 -23.00
N ARG A 278 -1.35 6.37 -22.04
CA ARG A 278 -0.89 7.43 -21.12
C ARG A 278 -0.66 6.91 -19.71
N TYR A 279 -1.31 5.81 -19.33
CA TYR A 279 -1.04 5.09 -18.09
C TYR A 279 -0.69 3.66 -18.39
N LEU A 280 0.49 3.24 -17.93
CA LEU A 280 0.93 1.86 -17.97
C LEU A 280 1.26 1.41 -16.53
N SER A 281 0.62 0.35 -16.06
CA SER A 281 1.08 -0.37 -14.87
C SER A 281 1.55 -1.76 -15.26
N LEU A 282 2.80 -2.07 -14.95
CA LEU A 282 3.38 -3.41 -14.97
C LEU A 282 3.65 -3.90 -13.54
N ALA A 283 3.06 -3.25 -12.53
CA ALA A 283 3.29 -3.58 -11.13
C ALA A 283 3.05 -5.08 -10.88
N TRP A 284 3.89 -5.65 -10.01
CA TRP A 284 3.88 -7.05 -9.59
C TRP A 284 4.27 -8.08 -10.65
N THR A 285 4.54 -7.66 -11.89
CA THR A 285 5.09 -8.57 -12.91
C THR A 285 6.42 -9.15 -12.43
N LYS A 286 6.65 -10.44 -12.70
CA LYS A 286 7.79 -11.18 -12.14
C LYS A 286 8.99 -11.26 -13.07
N SER A 287 8.78 -11.21 -14.37
CA SER A 287 9.86 -11.28 -15.36
C SER A 287 9.41 -10.69 -16.69
N ILE A 288 10.06 -9.60 -17.11
CA ILE A 288 9.97 -9.05 -18.45
C ILE A 288 11.41 -8.84 -18.91
N ALA A 289 11.76 -9.37 -20.08
CA ALA A 289 13.08 -9.19 -20.65
C ALA A 289 13.30 -7.73 -21.06
N TYR A 290 14.55 -7.27 -20.95
CA TYR A 290 14.93 -5.89 -21.24
C TYR A 290 14.45 -5.44 -22.62
N GLU A 291 14.64 -6.28 -23.65
CA GLU A 291 14.25 -5.93 -25.02
C GLU A 291 12.75 -5.69 -25.16
N SER A 292 11.92 -6.57 -24.58
CA SER A 292 10.47 -6.42 -24.57
C SER A 292 10.03 -5.15 -23.83
N PHE A 293 10.65 -4.87 -22.68
CA PHE A 293 10.38 -3.66 -21.90
C PHE A 293 10.75 -2.39 -22.67
N ASN A 294 11.93 -2.38 -23.28
CA ASN A 294 12.44 -1.27 -24.06
C ASN A 294 11.54 -0.98 -25.28
N GLN A 295 11.14 -2.01 -26.02
CA GLN A 295 10.23 -1.87 -27.16
C GLN A 295 8.85 -1.36 -26.72
N LEU A 296 8.32 -1.88 -25.61
CA LEU A 296 7.04 -1.45 -25.07
C LEU A 296 7.05 0.02 -24.65
N LEU A 297 8.07 0.46 -23.91
CA LEU A 297 8.17 1.88 -23.53
C LEU A 297 8.37 2.76 -24.75
N ASN A 298 9.27 2.42 -25.68
CA ASN A 298 9.44 3.22 -26.91
C ASN A 298 8.15 3.35 -27.74
N THR A 299 7.27 2.35 -27.69
CA THR A 299 5.98 2.40 -28.39
C THR A 299 5.03 3.46 -27.80
N CYS A 300 5.00 3.62 -26.47
CA CYS A 300 4.06 4.50 -25.78
C CYS A 300 4.68 5.78 -25.18
N SER A 301 6.01 5.93 -25.24
CA SER A 301 6.76 6.87 -24.40
C SER A 301 6.37 8.34 -24.55
N HIS A 302 6.05 8.80 -25.76
CA HIS A 302 5.66 10.19 -26.00
C HIS A 302 4.31 10.56 -25.37
N ASN A 303 3.42 9.59 -25.19
CA ASN A 303 2.11 9.80 -24.57
C ASN A 303 2.12 9.45 -23.08
N LEU A 304 3.08 8.65 -22.62
CA LEU A 304 3.11 8.12 -21.27
C LEU A 304 3.24 9.25 -20.22
N VAL A 305 2.22 9.35 -19.36
CA VAL A 305 2.12 10.32 -18.25
C VAL A 305 2.30 9.61 -16.92
N GLN A 306 1.81 8.38 -16.80
CA GLN A 306 1.87 7.60 -15.57
C GLN A 306 2.47 6.23 -15.84
N LEU A 307 3.53 5.90 -15.09
CA LEU A 307 4.20 4.62 -15.15
C LEU A 307 4.29 4.01 -13.74
N ASP A 308 3.73 2.82 -13.59
CA ASP A 308 3.70 2.09 -12.34
C ASP A 308 4.40 0.73 -12.49
N LEU A 309 5.56 0.62 -11.85
CA LEU A 309 6.42 -0.56 -11.84
C LEU A 309 6.60 -1.09 -10.41
N GLY A 310 5.64 -0.80 -9.51
CA GLY A 310 5.72 -1.21 -8.12
C GLY A 310 5.93 -2.73 -7.95
N CYS A 311 6.86 -3.09 -7.08
CA CYS A 311 7.24 -4.47 -6.77
C CYS A 311 7.73 -5.30 -7.98
N CYS A 312 8.28 -4.66 -9.01
CA CYS A 312 8.96 -5.35 -10.11
C CYS A 312 10.41 -5.67 -9.71
N SER A 313 10.68 -6.89 -9.26
CA SER A 313 12.01 -7.32 -8.82
C SER A 313 13.00 -7.59 -9.95
N TYR A 314 12.54 -7.77 -11.19
CA TYR A 314 13.40 -7.99 -12.36
C TYR A 314 14.11 -6.72 -12.87
N LEU A 315 13.72 -5.54 -12.39
CA LEU A 315 14.30 -4.27 -12.85
C LEU A 315 15.79 -4.17 -12.49
N LYS A 316 16.54 -3.60 -13.44
CA LYS A 316 17.98 -3.27 -13.33
C LYS A 316 18.20 -1.84 -13.85
N GLY A 317 19.39 -1.28 -13.64
CA GLY A 317 19.73 0.08 -14.11
C GLY A 317 19.43 0.35 -15.59
N GLU A 318 19.62 -0.63 -16.48
CA GLU A 318 19.29 -0.51 -17.90
C GLU A 318 17.79 -0.24 -18.15
N TYR A 319 16.88 -0.77 -17.32
CA TYR A 319 15.43 -0.51 -17.45
C TYR A 319 15.11 0.93 -17.03
N ILE A 320 15.78 1.42 -16.00
CA ILE A 320 15.61 2.81 -15.52
C ILE A 320 16.20 3.80 -16.53
N GLN A 321 17.28 3.42 -17.21
CA GLN A 321 17.86 4.19 -18.33
C GLN A 321 16.81 4.42 -19.43
N VAL A 322 16.07 3.39 -19.84
CA VAL A 322 14.97 3.52 -20.81
C VAL A 322 13.94 4.55 -20.36
N ILE A 323 13.56 4.55 -19.08
CA ILE A 323 12.59 5.54 -18.55
C ILE A 323 13.15 6.96 -18.68
N GLY A 324 14.41 7.16 -18.28
CA GLY A 324 15.07 8.47 -18.34
C GLY A 324 15.27 8.99 -19.77
N ASP A 325 15.51 8.10 -20.74
CA ASP A 325 15.80 8.47 -22.13
C ASP A 325 14.53 8.63 -22.96
N CYS A 326 13.55 7.75 -22.78
CA CYS A 326 12.43 7.63 -23.70
C CYS A 326 11.19 8.42 -23.24
N CYS A 327 10.98 8.62 -21.95
CA CYS A 327 9.68 9.03 -21.39
C CYS A 327 9.66 10.46 -20.81
N PRO A 328 9.78 11.52 -21.63
CA PRO A 328 9.95 12.91 -21.16
C PRO A 328 8.69 13.51 -20.52
N ASN A 329 7.52 12.90 -20.74
CA ASN A 329 6.22 13.42 -20.30
C ASN A 329 5.69 12.74 -19.02
N ILE A 330 6.49 11.89 -18.37
CA ILE A 330 6.06 11.23 -17.13
C ILE A 330 5.85 12.29 -16.03
N GLU A 331 4.65 12.27 -15.46
CA GLU A 331 4.24 13.05 -14.30
C GLU A 331 4.11 12.19 -13.04
N ILE A 332 3.75 10.92 -13.17
CA ILE A 332 3.53 10.00 -12.04
C ILE A 332 4.39 8.76 -12.24
N LEU A 333 5.34 8.53 -11.35
CA LEU A 333 6.25 7.38 -11.37
C LEU A 333 6.19 6.62 -10.05
N ASN A 334 5.82 5.33 -10.12
CA ASN A 334 5.85 4.41 -8.99
C ASN A 334 6.91 3.31 -9.22
N LEU A 335 7.91 3.29 -8.34
CA LEU A 335 9.00 2.32 -8.26
C LEU A 335 9.06 1.67 -6.87
N GLU A 336 7.95 1.68 -6.12
CA GLU A 336 7.91 1.13 -4.77
C GLU A 336 8.38 -0.31 -4.73
N SER A 337 9.14 -0.66 -3.70
CA SER A 337 9.60 -2.02 -3.43
C SER A 337 10.38 -2.69 -4.58
N CYS A 338 10.91 -1.91 -5.54
CA CYS A 338 11.91 -2.36 -6.53
C CYS A 338 13.28 -2.55 -5.86
N SER A 339 13.35 -3.55 -4.98
CA SER A 339 14.43 -3.78 -4.02
C SER A 339 15.72 -4.37 -4.62
N THR A 340 15.73 -4.70 -5.91
CA THR A 340 16.93 -5.19 -6.63
C THR A 340 17.81 -4.05 -7.15
N LEU A 341 17.22 -2.88 -7.42
CA LEU A 341 17.93 -1.69 -7.87
C LEU A 341 18.93 -1.20 -6.82
N GLN A 342 20.09 -0.74 -7.30
CA GLN A 342 21.16 -0.13 -6.53
C GLN A 342 21.12 1.41 -6.68
N GLN A 343 21.90 2.13 -5.87
CA GLN A 343 21.92 3.60 -5.84
C GLN A 343 22.15 4.22 -7.24
N GLN A 344 23.17 3.73 -7.95
CA GLN A 344 23.56 4.20 -9.28
C GLN A 344 22.51 3.96 -10.36
N ASP A 345 21.64 2.97 -10.17
CA ASP A 345 20.61 2.60 -11.15
C ASP A 345 19.53 3.68 -11.28
N PHE A 346 19.37 4.54 -10.27
CA PHE A 346 18.38 5.63 -10.28
C PHE A 346 18.88 6.88 -11.01
N LEU A 347 20.20 7.03 -11.25
CA LEU A 347 20.80 8.22 -11.88
C LEU A 347 20.09 8.71 -13.15
N PRO A 348 19.59 7.84 -14.06
CA PRO A 348 18.92 8.29 -15.27
C PRO A 348 17.65 9.09 -15.00
N LEU A 349 16.97 8.88 -13.86
CA LEU A 349 15.74 9.59 -13.52
C LEU A 349 15.93 11.11 -13.42
N LYS A 350 17.15 11.60 -13.21
CA LYS A 350 17.43 13.04 -13.17
C LYS A 350 17.02 13.80 -14.45
N SER A 351 16.87 13.12 -15.59
CA SER A 351 16.43 13.71 -16.86
C SER A 351 14.93 14.03 -16.90
N LEU A 352 14.16 13.60 -15.90
CA LEU A 352 12.72 13.84 -15.84
C LEU A 352 12.43 15.26 -15.32
N HIS A 353 11.53 15.97 -15.99
CA HIS A 353 11.26 17.41 -15.75
C HIS A 353 9.78 17.73 -15.50
N ARG A 354 8.90 16.72 -15.45
CA ARG A 354 7.44 16.90 -15.25
C ARG A 354 6.85 16.11 -14.09
N ILE A 355 7.68 15.53 -13.23
CA ILE A 355 7.25 14.70 -12.11
C ILE A 355 6.41 15.52 -11.12
N ARG A 356 5.16 15.11 -10.98
CA ARG A 356 4.20 15.56 -9.96
C ARG A 356 4.11 14.57 -8.80
N SER A 357 4.25 13.27 -9.06
CA SER A 357 4.18 12.22 -8.04
C SER A 357 5.29 11.18 -8.21
N LEU A 358 6.09 11.00 -7.16
CA LEU A 358 7.16 10.01 -7.10
C LEU A 358 6.98 9.09 -5.90
N ASN A 359 6.83 7.79 -6.16
CA ASN A 359 6.87 6.78 -5.12
C ASN A 359 8.10 5.88 -5.30
N VAL A 360 9.03 5.97 -4.35
CA VAL A 360 10.27 5.17 -4.31
C VAL A 360 10.39 4.47 -2.96
N TYR A 361 9.25 4.19 -2.30
CA TYR A 361 9.18 3.45 -1.04
C TYR A 361 10.02 2.17 -1.12
N ARG A 362 10.83 1.92 -0.09
CA ARG A 362 11.61 0.69 0.06
C ARG A 362 12.59 0.43 -1.10
N THR A 363 13.15 1.50 -1.66
CA THR A 363 14.22 1.45 -2.67
C THR A 363 15.56 1.93 -2.10
N ARG A 364 16.58 2.00 -2.97
CA ARG A 364 17.95 2.40 -2.66
C ARG A 364 18.34 3.75 -3.28
N ILE A 365 17.38 4.58 -3.70
CA ILE A 365 17.64 5.91 -4.23
C ILE A 365 18.47 6.76 -3.25
N ASP A 366 19.37 7.58 -3.78
CA ASP A 366 20.29 8.40 -3.02
C ASP A 366 20.17 9.90 -3.39
N TYR A 367 20.98 10.73 -2.73
CA TYR A 367 21.00 12.18 -2.95
C TYR A 367 21.50 12.59 -4.33
N GLN A 368 22.41 11.80 -4.92
CA GLN A 368 22.97 12.12 -6.23
C GLN A 368 21.89 12.16 -7.30
N THR A 369 20.90 11.28 -7.18
CA THR A 369 19.72 11.29 -8.04
C THR A 369 18.63 12.22 -7.53
N LEU A 370 18.30 12.14 -6.23
CA LEU A 370 17.10 12.77 -5.69
C LEU A 370 17.16 14.30 -5.71
N LEU A 371 18.31 14.92 -5.42
CA LEU A 371 18.40 16.38 -5.38
C LEU A 371 18.19 17.02 -6.77
N PRO A 372 18.91 16.59 -7.84
CA PRO A 372 18.65 17.09 -9.18
C PRO A 372 17.22 16.79 -9.65
N LEU A 373 16.69 15.62 -9.32
CA LEU A 373 15.30 15.27 -9.64
C LEU A 373 14.32 16.26 -9.00
N ILE A 374 14.45 16.56 -7.71
CA ILE A 374 13.57 17.54 -7.06
C ILE A 374 13.74 18.93 -7.70
N ASP A 375 14.98 19.35 -7.97
CA ASP A 375 15.26 20.66 -8.55
C ASP A 375 14.67 20.85 -9.95
N ASN A 376 14.73 19.80 -10.76
CA ASN A 376 14.15 19.76 -12.10
C ASN A 376 12.62 19.76 -12.10
N ASN A 377 12.00 19.39 -10.98
CA ASN A 377 10.56 19.19 -10.87
C ASN A 377 9.89 20.07 -9.81
N LYS A 378 10.60 21.04 -9.23
CA LYS A 378 10.13 21.86 -8.09
C LYS A 378 8.81 22.62 -8.33
N GLU A 379 8.51 22.97 -9.58
CA GLU A 379 7.26 23.66 -9.95
C GLU A 379 6.07 22.71 -10.14
N HIS A 380 6.33 21.40 -10.25
CA HIS A 380 5.32 20.38 -10.53
C HIS A 380 5.13 19.42 -9.35
N LEU A 381 6.14 19.22 -8.52
CA LEU A 381 6.13 18.17 -7.49
C LEU A 381 5.03 18.42 -6.44
N GLU A 382 4.08 17.51 -6.42
CA GLU A 382 2.95 17.49 -5.50
C GLU A 382 3.12 16.40 -4.45
N ASN A 383 3.74 15.27 -4.81
CA ASN A 383 3.67 14.06 -4.00
C ASN A 383 4.99 13.31 -4.02
N ILE A 384 5.52 12.98 -2.86
CA ILE A 384 6.76 12.20 -2.77
C ILE A 384 6.71 11.19 -1.62
N ASN A 385 7.04 9.93 -1.93
CA ASN A 385 7.18 8.86 -0.95
C ASN A 385 8.60 8.29 -0.94
N LEU A 386 9.32 8.58 0.15
CA LEU A 386 10.68 8.17 0.43
C LEU A 386 10.76 7.19 1.62
N GLY A 387 9.63 6.58 2.00
CA GLY A 387 9.59 5.67 3.14
C GLY A 387 10.54 4.48 2.96
N SER A 388 11.21 4.06 4.03
CA SER A 388 12.13 2.93 4.08
C SER A 388 13.26 2.99 3.03
N CYS A 389 13.61 4.17 2.54
CA CYS A 389 14.76 4.37 1.65
C CYS A 389 16.07 4.32 2.47
N GLN A 390 16.86 3.27 2.27
CA GLN A 390 17.99 2.93 3.14
C GLN A 390 19.20 3.87 3.00
N ASN A 391 19.32 4.58 1.87
CA ASN A 391 20.49 5.39 1.52
C ASN A 391 20.28 6.90 1.73
N LEU A 392 19.13 7.31 2.25
CA LEU A 392 18.82 8.70 2.54
C LEU A 392 19.27 9.09 3.95
N ILE A 393 20.58 9.32 4.11
CA ILE A 393 21.25 9.66 5.39
C ILE A 393 20.90 11.07 5.92
N ASP A 394 20.84 12.10 5.07
CA ASP A 394 20.37 13.47 5.40
C ASP A 394 18.91 13.67 4.98
N THR A 395 17.98 12.98 5.63
CA THR A 395 16.54 13.13 5.32
C THR A 395 16.07 14.57 5.54
N VAL A 396 16.72 15.36 6.40
CA VAL A 396 16.31 16.75 6.63
C VAL A 396 16.72 17.71 5.55
N GLY A 397 17.92 17.58 4.99
CA GLY A 397 18.31 18.35 3.82
C GLY A 397 17.27 18.20 2.70
N ILE A 398 16.77 16.99 2.48
CA ILE A 398 15.69 16.71 1.52
C ILE A 398 14.40 17.44 1.92
N VAL A 399 13.96 17.30 3.16
CA VAL A 399 12.73 17.94 3.61
C VAL A 399 12.82 19.45 3.48
N LYS A 400 13.91 20.07 3.95
CA LYS A 400 14.17 21.51 3.75
C LYS A 400 14.05 21.91 2.30
N LEU A 401 14.70 21.17 1.41
CA LEU A 401 14.71 21.46 -0.01
C LEU A 401 13.29 21.35 -0.59
N LEU A 402 12.55 20.30 -0.25
CA LEU A 402 11.16 20.11 -0.66
C LEU A 402 10.27 21.24 -0.18
N PHE A 403 10.34 21.63 1.10
CA PHE A 403 9.51 22.72 1.63
C PHE A 403 9.90 24.09 1.07
N ALA A 404 11.19 24.33 0.82
CA ALA A 404 11.70 25.59 0.29
C ALA A 404 11.47 25.76 -1.22
N ARG A 405 11.41 24.66 -1.99
CA ARG A 405 11.38 24.72 -3.47
C ARG A 405 10.07 24.21 -4.06
N CYS A 406 9.43 23.22 -3.45
CA CYS A 406 8.24 22.56 -3.97
C CYS A 406 6.97 23.15 -3.36
N PHE A 407 6.51 24.26 -3.94
CA PHE A 407 5.34 25.00 -3.45
C PHE A 407 4.01 24.28 -3.67
N ASN A 408 3.98 23.32 -4.60
CA ASN A 408 2.80 22.52 -4.92
C ASN A 408 2.72 21.22 -4.12
N LEU A 409 3.66 20.98 -3.19
CA LEU A 409 3.72 19.75 -2.40
C LEU A 409 2.47 19.59 -1.52
N ARG A 410 1.73 18.50 -1.75
CA ARG A 410 0.50 18.05 -1.06
C ARG A 410 0.73 16.82 -0.20
N SER A 411 1.76 16.03 -0.48
CA SER A 411 2.01 14.76 0.19
C SER A 411 3.50 14.51 0.36
N LEU A 412 3.92 14.25 1.60
CA LEU A 412 5.28 13.80 1.93
C LEU A 412 5.22 12.59 2.84
N ASP A 413 5.83 11.50 2.39
CA ASP A 413 5.91 10.25 3.13
C ASP A 413 7.36 9.88 3.40
N LEU A 414 7.72 9.88 4.68
CA LEU A 414 9.06 9.59 5.18
C LEU A 414 9.04 8.41 6.12
N TRP A 415 8.05 7.51 5.99
CA TRP A 415 7.90 6.31 6.81
C TRP A 415 9.23 5.55 6.89
N ARG A 416 9.99 5.74 7.97
CA ARG A 416 11.24 5.04 8.27
C ARG A 416 12.35 5.31 7.26
N ALA A 417 12.35 6.51 6.67
CA ALA A 417 13.55 7.08 6.04
C ALA A 417 14.70 7.12 7.07
N ALA A 418 15.98 7.13 6.66
CA ALA A 418 17.07 6.98 7.63
C ALA A 418 17.11 8.13 8.67
N ILE A 419 17.76 7.83 9.80
CA ILE A 419 17.83 8.61 11.05
C ILE A 419 17.91 10.12 10.77
N VAL A 420 16.80 10.82 10.97
CA VAL A 420 16.82 12.29 11.06
C VAL A 420 17.40 12.66 12.42
N PRO A 421 18.57 13.31 12.50
CA PRO A 421 19.03 13.86 13.74
C PRO A 421 18.04 14.93 14.18
N GLN A 422 17.81 15.01 15.46
CA GLN A 422 16.71 15.79 15.97
C GLN A 422 16.80 17.30 15.76
N SER A 423 18.02 17.83 15.74
CA SER A 423 18.32 19.21 15.35
C SER A 423 17.70 19.60 14.01
N ALA A 424 17.36 18.61 13.20
CA ALA A 424 17.02 18.78 11.82
C ALA A 424 15.49 18.95 11.66
N PHE A 425 14.64 18.41 12.55
CA PHE A 425 13.21 18.78 12.65
C PHE A 425 12.99 20.27 12.95
N LEU A 426 13.89 20.91 13.69
CA LEU A 426 13.85 22.36 13.97
C LEU A 426 13.86 23.22 12.71
N SER A 427 14.41 22.65 11.65
CA SER A 427 14.72 23.33 10.41
C SER A 427 13.87 22.85 9.24
N ILE A 428 13.06 21.81 9.45
CA ILE A 428 11.95 21.41 8.56
C ILE A 428 10.83 22.47 8.59
N VAL A 429 10.70 23.17 9.70
CA VAL A 429 9.54 24.01 9.99
C VAL A 429 9.88 25.51 10.15
N GLY A 430 11.18 25.85 10.19
CA GLY A 430 11.66 27.21 10.50
C GLY A 430 12.63 27.81 9.50
N LEU A 431 12.75 27.29 8.27
CA LEU A 431 13.50 28.05 7.27
C LEU A 431 12.67 29.28 6.85
N PRO A 432 13.21 30.49 6.99
CA PRO A 432 12.66 31.63 6.27
C PRO A 432 12.84 31.32 4.78
N CYS A 433 11.79 30.80 4.16
CA CYS A 433 11.50 31.23 2.81
C CYS A 433 11.31 32.75 2.90
N SER A 434 11.89 33.51 2.00
CA SER A 434 11.63 34.95 1.94
C SER A 434 10.12 35.21 2.06
N ALA A 435 9.68 36.35 2.63
CA ALA A 435 8.25 36.64 2.78
C ALA A 435 7.45 36.43 1.48
N TYR A 436 8.10 36.66 0.33
CA TYR A 436 7.57 36.38 -1.00
C TYR A 436 7.31 34.89 -1.30
N GLU A 437 8.23 34.00 -0.96
CA GLU A 437 8.07 32.55 -1.14
C GLU A 437 7.00 31.99 -0.20
N GLU A 438 6.88 32.55 1.00
CA GLU A 438 5.81 32.24 1.96
C GLU A 438 4.43 32.62 1.39
N GLU A 439 4.27 33.86 0.93
CA GLU A 439 3.03 34.34 0.31
C GLU A 439 2.64 33.48 -0.90
N ARG A 440 3.61 33.10 -1.75
CA ARG A 440 3.37 32.22 -2.90
C ARG A 440 2.91 30.82 -2.46
N ARG A 441 3.53 30.25 -1.44
CA ARG A 441 3.13 28.92 -0.90
C ARG A 441 1.70 28.97 -0.36
N ILE A 442 1.40 29.97 0.46
CA ILE A 442 0.08 30.18 1.04
C ILE A 442 -0.95 30.43 -0.07
N ALA A 443 -0.62 31.23 -1.09
CA ALA A 443 -1.48 31.47 -2.24
C ALA A 443 -1.78 30.18 -3.01
N ASN A 444 -0.77 29.37 -3.35
CA ASN A 444 -0.98 28.10 -4.07
C ASN A 444 -1.88 27.13 -3.30
N LEU A 445 -1.68 27.00 -1.98
CA LEU A 445 -2.53 26.17 -1.11
C LEU A 445 -3.96 26.74 -0.99
N ARG A 446 -4.12 28.06 -1.04
CA ARG A 446 -5.42 28.74 -1.00
C ARG A 446 -6.16 28.73 -2.33
N GLU A 447 -5.50 28.76 -3.47
CA GLU A 447 -6.14 28.68 -4.80
C GLU A 447 -6.72 27.27 -5.04
N HIS A 448 -6.10 26.24 -4.48
CA HIS A 448 -6.55 24.85 -4.55
C HIS A 448 -7.36 24.47 -3.30
N ILE A 449 -8.50 25.15 -3.07
CA ILE A 449 -9.38 25.04 -1.87
C ILE A 449 -9.84 23.59 -1.55
N GLN A 450 -9.60 22.60 -2.42
CA GLN A 450 -10.10 21.23 -2.25
C GLN A 450 -9.05 20.17 -1.86
N GLU A 451 -7.74 20.45 -1.86
CA GLU A 451 -6.74 19.41 -1.59
C GLU A 451 -5.77 19.81 -0.47
N GLN A 452 -5.88 19.10 0.67
CA GLN A 452 -5.17 19.35 1.93
C GLN A 452 -3.76 18.74 1.95
N LEU A 453 -2.83 19.29 2.75
CA LEU A 453 -1.48 18.77 2.93
C LEU A 453 -1.46 17.58 3.89
N VAL A 454 -0.88 16.46 3.46
CA VAL A 454 -0.69 15.23 4.25
C VAL A 454 0.80 14.97 4.47
N ILE A 455 1.21 14.79 5.72
CA ILE A 455 2.58 14.43 6.07
C ILE A 455 2.56 13.13 6.88
N VAL A 456 3.17 12.09 6.32
CA VAL A 456 3.33 10.81 7.00
C VAL A 456 4.80 10.68 7.40
N TYR A 457 5.06 10.71 8.69
CA TYR A 457 6.39 10.74 9.24
C TYR A 457 6.52 9.73 10.39
N SER A 458 7.03 8.52 10.12
CA SER A 458 7.23 7.52 11.17
C SER A 458 8.73 7.27 11.34
N LEU A 459 9.33 7.67 12.46
CA LEU A 459 10.75 7.48 12.79
C LEU A 459 10.89 7.07 14.25
N VAL A 460 11.98 6.39 14.63
CA VAL A 460 12.27 5.91 16.00
C VAL A 460 13.27 6.84 16.72
N ASN A 461 12.84 7.44 17.85
CA ASN A 461 13.54 8.03 19.03
C ASN A 461 14.62 9.16 18.94
N MET A 462 14.35 10.34 19.57
CA MET A 462 15.10 11.12 20.65
C MET A 462 14.62 12.62 20.76
N PRO A 463 14.96 13.54 21.77
CA PRO A 463 14.39 14.93 22.15
C PRO A 463 15.10 16.34 21.83
N VAL A 464 14.46 17.36 21.17
CA VAL A 464 14.79 18.83 21.01
C VAL A 464 13.63 19.64 20.32
N GLN A 465 13.42 20.90 20.75
CA GLN A 465 12.25 21.82 20.63
C GLN A 465 11.98 22.61 19.33
N ILE A 466 10.78 22.47 18.74
CA ILE A 466 10.29 23.28 17.60
C ILE A 466 9.72 24.64 18.05
N THR A 467 10.17 25.76 17.47
CA THR A 467 9.77 27.13 17.87
C THR A 467 8.83 27.87 16.90
N SER A 468 8.54 27.35 15.71
CA SER A 468 7.49 27.89 14.80
C SER A 468 7.00 26.85 13.79
N ILE A 469 5.71 26.90 13.43
CA ILE A 469 4.93 25.97 12.59
C ILE A 469 3.97 26.71 11.62
N THR A 470 4.17 28.02 11.45
CA THR A 470 3.19 28.97 10.89
C THR A 470 2.72 28.64 9.47
N HIS A 471 3.47 27.83 8.73
CA HIS A 471 3.19 27.42 7.35
C HIS A 471 2.31 26.17 7.23
N MET A 472 1.97 25.50 8.34
CA MET A 472 1.22 24.24 8.34
C MET A 472 -0.30 24.44 8.53
N VAL A 473 -0.84 25.63 8.29
CA VAL A 473 -2.27 25.97 8.47
C VAL A 473 -3.24 25.19 7.55
N HIS A 474 -2.70 24.43 6.59
CA HIS A 474 -3.45 23.57 5.67
C HIS A 474 -3.16 22.07 5.88
N LEU A 475 -2.46 21.71 6.96
CA LEU A 475 -2.14 20.32 7.32
C LEU A 475 -3.40 19.60 7.79
N SER A 476 -3.78 18.52 7.11
CA SER A 476 -4.94 17.71 7.47
C SER A 476 -4.59 16.44 8.21
N GLU A 477 -3.47 15.81 7.86
CA GLU A 477 -3.06 14.55 8.47
C GLU A 477 -1.58 14.62 8.82
N ILE A 478 -1.28 14.22 10.05
CA ILE A 478 0.08 14.08 10.55
C ILE A 478 0.22 12.75 11.27
N ASP A 479 1.12 11.92 10.76
CA ASP A 479 1.63 10.77 11.48
C ASP A 479 3.04 11.10 11.97
N ILE A 480 3.24 11.08 13.29
CA ILE A 480 4.54 11.23 13.96
C ILE A 480 4.74 10.11 15.00
N GLY A 481 4.10 8.96 14.79
CA GLY A 481 4.29 7.79 15.63
C GLY A 481 5.77 7.41 15.75
N TRP A 482 6.15 6.93 16.94
CA TRP A 482 7.50 6.48 17.31
C TRP A 482 8.56 7.58 17.40
N THR A 483 8.22 8.84 17.11
CA THR A 483 9.20 9.94 16.99
C THR A 483 9.55 10.65 18.30
N ASP A 484 8.79 10.42 19.38
CA ASP A 484 8.89 11.11 20.67
C ASP A 484 9.00 12.65 20.52
N PRO A 485 7.93 13.33 20.07
CA PRO A 485 7.95 14.77 19.82
C PRO A 485 8.36 15.56 21.07
N PRO A 486 9.03 16.72 20.91
CA PRO A 486 9.47 17.51 22.04
C PRO A 486 8.26 18.12 22.78
N PRO A 487 8.37 18.37 24.11
CA PRO A 487 7.28 18.95 24.89
C PRO A 487 6.71 20.25 24.27
N GLY A 488 5.39 20.36 24.27
CA GLY A 488 4.65 21.49 23.70
C GLY A 488 4.65 21.56 22.17
N PHE A 489 5.27 20.62 21.46
CA PHE A 489 5.14 20.56 20.00
C PHE A 489 3.71 20.29 19.57
N ILE A 490 3.05 19.31 20.20
CA ILE A 490 1.66 18.95 19.87
C ILE A 490 0.72 20.10 20.21
N GLU A 491 0.91 20.75 21.35
CA GLU A 491 0.17 21.97 21.72
C GLU A 491 0.30 23.06 20.65
N ARG A 492 1.53 23.42 20.26
CA ARG A 492 1.76 24.42 19.22
C ARG A 492 1.10 23.98 17.91
N LEU A 493 1.29 22.71 17.52
CA LEU A 493 0.75 22.14 16.29
C LEU A 493 -0.77 22.30 16.25
N ALA A 494 -1.44 21.96 17.35
CA ALA A 494 -2.87 22.14 17.49
C ALA A 494 -3.27 23.62 17.38
N GLN A 495 -2.57 24.54 18.04
CA GLN A 495 -2.86 25.98 17.98
C GLN A 495 -2.76 26.57 16.57
N GLN A 496 -1.81 26.09 15.75
CA GLN A 496 -1.55 26.68 14.43
C GLN A 496 -2.26 25.96 13.29
N ALA A 497 -2.36 24.63 13.34
CA ALA A 497 -2.95 23.81 12.28
C ALA A 497 -4.32 23.21 12.67
N GLY A 498 -4.81 23.44 13.89
CA GLY A 498 -6.01 22.77 14.41
C GLY A 498 -7.28 22.95 13.58
N ARG A 499 -7.40 24.06 12.84
CA ARG A 499 -8.55 24.31 11.95
C ARG A 499 -8.60 23.38 10.74
N SER A 500 -7.46 22.85 10.30
CA SER A 500 -7.36 21.95 9.15
C SER A 500 -7.12 20.49 9.53
N LEU A 501 -6.62 20.22 10.75
CA LEU A 501 -6.28 18.86 11.21
C LEU A 501 -7.52 17.96 11.32
N ILE A 502 -7.44 16.82 10.62
CA ILE A 502 -8.44 15.74 10.57
C ILE A 502 -7.90 14.49 11.27
N LYS A 503 -6.61 14.17 11.11
CA LYS A 503 -6.02 12.98 11.74
C LYS A 503 -4.66 13.28 12.38
N ILE A 504 -4.46 12.73 13.58
CA ILE A 504 -3.20 12.84 14.31
C ILE A 504 -2.82 11.44 14.81
N PHE A 505 -1.64 10.95 14.41
CA PHE A 505 -1.11 9.68 14.89
C PHE A 505 0.13 9.91 15.77
N LEU A 506 0.01 9.55 17.05
CA LEU A 506 1.03 9.69 18.10
C LEU A 506 1.40 8.31 18.68
N THR A 507 1.26 7.25 17.88
CA THR A 507 1.54 5.86 18.25
C THR A 507 2.91 5.75 18.91
N ALA A 508 3.00 5.08 20.06
CA ALA A 508 4.21 4.84 20.83
C ALA A 508 5.06 6.09 21.14
N CYS A 509 4.46 7.29 21.14
CA CYS A 509 5.12 8.51 21.60
C CYS A 509 5.09 8.54 23.14
N ARG A 510 6.25 8.34 23.76
CA ARG A 510 6.42 8.21 25.21
C ARG A 510 6.39 9.56 25.95
N ARG A 511 6.55 10.66 25.22
CA ARG A 511 6.66 12.03 25.79
C ARG A 511 5.40 12.88 25.69
N ILE A 512 4.34 12.37 25.06
CA ILE A 512 3.08 13.11 24.99
C ILE A 512 2.43 13.23 26.37
N SER A 513 1.86 14.39 26.65
CA SER A 513 1.25 14.73 27.93
C SER A 513 -0.26 14.88 27.82
N ASN A 514 -0.95 14.97 28.96
CA ASN A 514 -2.40 15.21 28.97
C ASN A 514 -2.71 16.62 28.45
N GLU A 515 -1.82 17.58 28.70
CA GLU A 515 -1.87 18.95 28.23
C GLU A 515 -1.82 19.02 26.71
N ASP A 516 -0.99 18.20 26.06
CA ASP A 516 -0.95 18.07 24.60
C ASP A 516 -2.32 17.60 24.05
N ILE A 517 -2.95 16.61 24.68
CA ILE A 517 -4.26 16.09 24.26
C ILE A 517 -5.38 17.09 24.51
N VAL A 518 -5.32 17.84 25.62
CA VAL A 518 -6.26 18.94 25.90
C VAL A 518 -6.11 20.03 24.83
N ALA A 519 -4.89 20.43 24.49
CA ALA A 519 -4.65 21.41 23.44
C ALA A 519 -5.19 20.96 22.07
N VAL A 520 -5.03 19.67 21.73
CA VAL A 520 -5.68 19.07 20.55
C VAL A 520 -7.20 19.20 20.65
N SER A 521 -7.80 18.87 21.80
CA SER A 521 -9.26 18.98 21.97
C SER A 521 -9.81 20.41 21.84
N GLU A 522 -9.01 21.41 22.20
CA GLU A 522 -9.42 22.82 22.18
C GLU A 522 -9.30 23.45 20.79
N ASN A 523 -8.34 23.00 19.98
CA ASN A 523 -8.01 23.63 18.70
C ASN A 523 -8.40 22.79 17.48
N CYS A 524 -8.44 21.45 17.59
CA CYS A 524 -8.67 20.52 16.48
C CYS A 524 -10.13 20.05 16.41
N LEU A 525 -11.07 20.95 16.14
CA LEU A 525 -12.51 20.63 16.19
C LEU A 525 -13.00 19.77 15.01
N GLN A 526 -12.21 19.66 13.93
CA GLN A 526 -12.50 18.84 12.76
C GLN A 526 -11.86 17.44 12.85
N LEU A 527 -11.27 17.09 13.99
CA LEU A 527 -10.56 15.84 14.20
C LEU A 527 -11.50 14.64 14.07
N ARG A 528 -11.13 13.71 13.19
CA ARG A 528 -11.81 12.42 12.96
C ARG A 528 -11.02 11.24 13.52
N GLN A 529 -9.69 11.35 13.63
CA GLN A 529 -8.85 10.27 14.14
C GLN A 529 -7.74 10.76 15.07
N LEU A 530 -7.58 10.09 16.21
CA LEU A 530 -6.48 10.30 17.15
C LEU A 530 -5.89 8.96 17.60
N ASP A 531 -4.60 8.72 17.33
CA ASP A 531 -3.91 7.54 17.87
C ASP A 531 -2.93 7.97 18.97
N VAL A 532 -3.10 7.45 20.18
CA VAL A 532 -2.19 7.62 21.33
C VAL A 532 -1.70 6.28 21.88
N LEU A 533 -1.76 5.21 21.06
CA LEU A 533 -1.35 3.85 21.39
C LEU A 533 -0.01 3.83 22.11
N GLY A 534 0.11 3.00 23.15
CA GLY A 534 1.36 2.79 23.88
C GLY A 534 1.74 3.92 24.82
N SER A 535 0.93 4.98 24.94
CA SER A 535 1.19 6.04 25.91
C SER A 535 0.82 5.63 27.33
N ARG A 536 1.80 5.70 28.25
CA ARG A 536 1.63 5.30 29.65
C ARG A 536 1.14 6.43 30.57
N ILE A 537 0.98 7.65 30.05
CA ILE A 537 0.73 8.86 30.86
C ILE A 537 -0.64 9.49 30.55
N ILE A 538 -1.23 9.19 29.39
CA ILE A 538 -2.51 9.74 28.97
C ILE A 538 -3.66 9.17 29.82
N ARG A 539 -4.41 10.07 30.47
CA ARG A 539 -5.48 9.76 31.40
C ARG A 539 -6.85 9.99 30.79
N GLU A 540 -7.84 9.34 31.39
CA GLU A 540 -9.26 9.41 31.05
C GLU A 540 -9.77 10.83 30.83
N ALA A 541 -9.44 11.77 31.73
CA ALA A 541 -9.91 13.15 31.66
C ALA A 541 -9.50 13.88 30.37
N SER A 542 -8.30 13.59 29.85
CA SER A 542 -7.82 14.21 28.60
C SER A 542 -8.54 13.65 27.37
N ILE A 543 -8.79 12.34 27.34
CA ILE A 543 -9.59 11.69 26.28
C ILE A 543 -11.04 12.15 26.34
N GLU A 544 -11.61 12.35 27.53
CA GLU A 544 -12.93 12.94 27.66
C GLU A 544 -13.04 14.34 27.07
N CYS A 545 -11.97 15.14 27.11
CA CYS A 545 -11.96 16.44 26.47
C CYS A 545 -12.09 16.32 24.95
N ILE A 546 -11.38 15.36 24.33
CA ILE A 546 -11.53 15.02 22.91
C ILE A 546 -12.97 14.63 22.60
N LEU A 547 -13.54 13.68 23.36
CA LEU A 547 -14.89 13.17 23.13
C LEU A 547 -15.99 14.24 23.26
N LYS A 548 -15.78 15.24 24.14
CA LYS A 548 -16.74 16.33 24.34
C LYS A 548 -16.64 17.41 23.26
N ARG A 549 -15.44 17.69 22.73
CA ARG A 549 -15.19 18.84 21.84
C ARG A 549 -15.06 18.45 20.37
N CYS A 550 -14.43 17.32 20.05
CA CYS A 550 -14.20 16.84 18.70
C CYS A 550 -15.39 15.99 18.23
N VAL A 551 -16.51 16.64 17.89
CA VAL A 551 -17.79 15.97 17.56
C VAL A 551 -17.75 15.10 16.30
N HIS A 552 -16.72 15.25 15.47
CA HIS A 552 -16.52 14.47 14.26
C HIS A 552 -15.60 13.25 14.46
N ILE A 553 -15.19 12.96 15.71
CA ILE A 553 -14.30 11.83 15.98
C ILE A 553 -14.94 10.51 15.56
N GLU A 554 -14.22 9.76 14.74
CA GLU A 554 -14.60 8.47 14.18
C GLU A 554 -13.75 7.34 14.78
N PHE A 555 -12.50 7.63 15.14
CA PHE A 555 -11.57 6.63 15.67
C PHE A 555 -10.59 7.22 16.69
N ILE A 556 -10.39 6.53 17.81
CA ILE A 556 -9.36 6.80 18.81
C ILE A 556 -8.67 5.49 19.18
N ASP A 557 -7.37 5.38 18.97
CA ASP A 557 -6.59 4.23 19.48
C ASP A 557 -5.96 4.58 20.83
N ILE A 558 -6.39 3.87 21.87
CA ILE A 558 -5.92 3.96 23.26
C ILE A 558 -5.32 2.63 23.72
N SER A 559 -4.90 1.79 22.79
CA SER A 559 -4.28 0.50 23.10
C SER A 559 -3.02 0.69 23.92
N PHE A 560 -2.80 -0.21 24.88
CA PHE A 560 -1.66 -0.13 25.80
C PHE A 560 -1.56 1.19 26.60
N CYS A 561 -2.66 1.94 26.74
CA CYS A 561 -2.75 3.11 27.64
C CYS A 561 -3.15 2.65 29.05
N SER A 562 -2.16 2.49 29.93
CA SER A 562 -2.34 1.91 31.27
C SER A 562 -3.20 2.74 32.23
N GLU A 563 -3.29 4.05 32.00
CA GLU A 563 -4.01 5.00 32.87
C GLU A 563 -5.48 5.20 32.50
N ILE A 564 -6.01 4.39 31.57
CA ILE A 564 -7.43 4.39 31.20
C ILE A 564 -8.05 3.11 31.74
N SER A 565 -9.10 3.20 32.54
CA SER A 565 -9.80 2.04 33.10
C SER A 565 -10.84 1.45 32.14
N ASN A 566 -11.25 0.20 32.40
CA ASN A 566 -12.36 -0.43 31.68
C ASN A 566 -13.72 0.22 32.01
N GLU A 567 -13.85 0.80 33.20
CA GLU A 567 -15.06 1.49 33.64
C GLU A 567 -15.28 2.79 32.84
N ALA A 568 -14.22 3.58 32.64
CA ALA A 568 -14.29 4.78 31.80
C ALA A 568 -14.69 4.44 30.37
N ILE A 569 -14.10 3.41 29.77
CA ILE A 569 -14.47 2.97 28.41
C ILE A 569 -15.91 2.51 28.35
N SER A 570 -16.36 1.69 29.30
CA SER A 570 -17.76 1.24 29.35
C SER A 570 -18.71 2.43 29.43
N THR A 571 -18.34 3.44 30.21
CA THR A 571 -19.07 4.71 30.30
C THR A 571 -19.06 5.47 28.97
N TRP A 572 -17.91 5.52 28.28
CA TRP A 572 -17.80 6.22 27.01
C TRP A 572 -18.57 5.52 25.88
N ILE A 573 -18.54 4.19 25.80
CA ILE A 573 -19.33 3.38 24.87
C ILE A 573 -20.83 3.66 25.02
N GLY A 574 -21.30 3.83 26.26
CA GLY A 574 -22.70 4.18 26.53
C GLY A 574 -23.08 5.62 26.21
N ARG A 575 -22.11 6.53 26.07
CA ARG A 575 -22.32 7.99 25.99
C ARG A 575 -21.92 8.62 24.65
N TYR A 576 -20.94 8.05 23.98
CA TYR A 576 -20.36 8.55 22.73
C TYR A 576 -20.45 7.47 21.66
N LYS A 577 -20.26 7.86 20.39
CA LYS A 577 -20.19 6.90 19.29
C LYS A 577 -19.02 5.93 19.55
N ASN A 578 -19.23 4.64 19.31
CA ASN A 578 -18.18 3.62 19.41
C ASN A 578 -17.03 3.93 18.44
N CYS A 579 -16.01 4.63 18.93
CA CYS A 579 -14.84 5.04 18.16
C CYS A 579 -13.53 4.53 18.77
N PHE A 580 -13.54 3.71 19.82
CA PHE A 580 -12.32 3.36 20.55
C PHE A 580 -11.71 2.03 20.10
N LYS A 581 -10.39 1.98 19.92
CA LYS A 581 -9.60 0.75 19.89
C LYS A 581 -8.82 0.60 21.21
N ARG A 582 -8.85 -0.61 21.80
CA ARG A 582 -8.04 -0.96 22.97
C ARG A 582 -7.53 -2.41 22.91
N SER A 583 -6.22 -2.56 22.80
CA SER A 583 -5.49 -3.81 23.07
C SER A 583 -4.89 -3.79 24.48
N TYR A 584 -4.98 -4.91 25.21
CA TYR A 584 -4.40 -5.12 26.54
C TYR A 584 -3.16 -6.02 26.44
N GLN A 585 -2.14 -5.77 27.26
CA GLN A 585 -1.18 -6.82 27.64
C GLN A 585 -1.73 -7.59 28.85
N PRO A 586 -1.51 -8.91 28.96
CA PRO A 586 -1.82 -9.65 30.17
C PRO A 586 -1.10 -9.05 31.36
N THR A 587 -1.82 -8.89 32.47
CA THR A 587 -1.28 -8.49 33.77
C THR A 587 -0.43 -9.62 34.35
N THR A 588 0.82 -9.75 33.90
CA THR A 588 1.87 -10.43 34.64
C THR A 588 3.13 -9.59 34.55
N THR A 589 3.44 -8.92 35.65
CA THR A 589 4.41 -7.84 35.79
C THR A 589 5.87 -8.27 35.94
N ASP A 590 6.23 -9.54 35.73
CA ASP A 590 7.55 -10.02 36.21
C ASP A 590 8.62 -10.37 35.15
N ASP A 591 8.33 -10.40 33.83
CA ASP A 591 9.32 -10.93 32.86
C ASP A 591 9.76 -10.00 31.70
N ILE A 592 9.51 -8.68 31.74
CA ILE A 592 9.86 -7.77 30.61
C ILE A 592 11.09 -6.88 30.87
N TYR A 593 11.69 -6.95 32.07
CA TYR A 593 12.95 -6.26 32.38
C TYR A 593 14.15 -7.20 32.39
N SER A 594 14.41 -7.87 31.28
CA SER A 594 15.76 -8.33 30.95
C SER A 594 15.90 -8.38 29.44
N GLU A 595 16.95 -7.74 28.92
CA GLU A 595 17.37 -7.71 27.51
C GLU A 595 16.75 -6.59 26.66
N CYS A 596 17.31 -5.37 26.80
CA CYS A 596 17.66 -4.44 25.70
C CYS A 596 18.39 -3.23 26.32
N ASP A 597 19.68 -3.40 26.60
CA ASP A 597 20.67 -2.30 26.54
C ASP A 597 21.10 -2.07 25.09
#